data_AF-A0A668AGE7-F1
#
_entry.id   AF-A0A668AGE7-F1
#
_cell.length_a   1.000
_cell.length_b   1.000
_cell.length_c   1.000
_cell.angle_alpha   90.00
_cell.angle_beta   90.00
_cell.angle_gamma   90.00
#
_symmetry.space_group_name_H-M   'P 1'
#
loop_
_entity.id
_entity.type
_entity.pdbx_description
1 polymer ?
#
loop_
_entity_poly.entity_id
_entity_poly.type
_entity_poly.pdbx_seq_one_letter_code
_entity_poly.pdbx_strand_id
1 'polypeptide(L)'
;MEQECYLHPLKVFFGAIMFFILFLAATPLALLGFLLWAPLQACRRPFSYHREPPPSLERETNQGFEMAGKAAFGFATANLCLLPDSLARFNNLGHTQHRAIAIGQRIVHGVNRPHIRIFVDSPSSCGTVSPSNSFLPRSNSSIYGATERQGQPPADEDSDERQVPIRKFSSQVLSTPCDDTEEPSTQPPVPLINTNQNSNQRGRASHRRAPRALLSHGLGQRDDVPWEVSPLFPANVDILCLEEVFDKRAAQKLIDVLKPLFGHILYDVGVYACQPPCCCSSFKFFNSGLFLASRFPVLEAQYHCFPNSRGEDALAAKGLLSAKMLIGQNKKKRKVVGFFNCTHLHAPEGEGEIRCEQLNMVTKWIDDFQAANRQSDEDVVFDVLCGDFNFDNCSPDDSLEQKHSLFEDYIDPCRAGPGQEKPWVIGTLLEQPTLYEEEVITPENLQRTLEREVMRKHFISPPVAVPDCPLVYPEPGQPWVGRRIDYVLYRESTIAKHCRTVCVPMSLPFSSSQSSSSPSPPLPTISLNGVKRYFVTPQIN
;
A
#
# COMPACT_ATOMS: atom_id res chain seq x y z
N MET A 1 36.38 19.36 20.13
CA MET A 1 35.71 18.10 19.77
C MET A 1 36.13 16.89 20.63
N GLU A 2 37.14 16.98 21.51
CA GLU A 2 37.58 15.79 22.29
C GLU A 2 36.83 15.56 23.62
N GLN A 3 36.21 16.59 24.23
CA GLN A 3 35.53 16.45 25.53
C GLN A 3 34.20 15.68 25.49
N GLU A 4 33.49 15.68 24.36
CA GLU A 4 32.19 15.00 24.24
C GLU A 4 32.32 13.46 24.19
N CYS A 5 33.47 12.95 23.71
CA CYS A 5 33.73 11.52 23.58
C CYS A 5 33.88 10.77 24.91
N TYR A 6 34.27 11.42 26.01
CA TYR A 6 34.42 10.77 27.32
C TYR A 6 33.13 10.75 28.15
N LEU A 7 32.22 11.70 27.91
CA LEU A 7 30.93 11.77 28.57
C LEU A 7 29.95 10.68 28.07
N HIS A 8 30.05 10.30 26.80
CA HIS A 8 29.14 9.30 26.22
C HIS A 8 29.30 7.89 26.84
N PRO A 9 30.51 7.29 26.96
CA PRO A 9 30.70 6.02 27.66
C PRO A 9 30.24 6.06 29.11
N LEU A 10 30.47 7.18 29.82
CA LEU A 10 30.05 7.34 31.20
C LEU A 10 28.52 7.40 31.34
N LYS A 11 27.85 8.13 30.43
CA LYS A 11 26.38 8.19 30.32
C LYS A 11 25.78 6.83 29.97
N VAL A 12 26.40 6.06 29.07
CA VAL A 12 26.01 4.69 28.74
C VAL A 12 26.18 3.76 29.95
N PHE A 13 27.29 3.87 30.69
CA PHE A 13 27.55 3.03 31.87
C PHE A 13 26.56 3.28 33.01
N PHE A 14 26.37 4.53 33.43
CA PHE A 14 25.37 4.86 34.47
C PHE A 14 23.94 4.63 33.98
N GLY A 15 23.67 4.87 32.70
CA GLY A 15 22.40 4.53 32.06
C GLY A 15 22.11 3.03 32.14
N ALA A 16 23.09 2.18 31.82
CA ALA A 16 22.95 0.72 31.91
C ALA A 16 22.70 0.24 33.35
N ILE A 17 23.38 0.80 34.34
CA ILE A 17 23.11 0.51 35.77
C ILE A 17 21.67 0.92 36.15
N MET A 18 21.25 2.12 35.75
CA MET A 18 19.89 2.61 36.01
C MET A 18 18.83 1.72 35.35
N PHE A 19 18.99 1.38 34.06
CA PHE A 19 18.08 0.49 33.35
C PHE A 19 18.07 -0.92 33.93
N PHE A 20 19.20 -1.43 34.42
CA PHE A 20 19.27 -2.73 35.10
C PHE A 20 18.50 -2.72 36.43
N ILE A 21 18.63 -1.66 37.24
CA ILE A 21 17.85 -1.50 38.48
C ILE A 21 16.35 -1.39 38.16
N LEU A 22 15.97 -0.59 37.16
CA LEU A 22 14.59 -0.47 36.70
C LEU A 22 14.04 -1.81 36.18
N PHE A 23 14.84 -2.60 35.45
CA PHE A 23 14.49 -3.94 35.00
C PHE A 23 14.23 -4.88 36.18
N LEU A 24 15.13 -4.92 37.17
CA LEU A 24 14.95 -5.74 38.38
C LEU A 24 13.71 -5.34 39.18
N ALA A 25 13.43 -4.04 39.30
CA ALA A 25 12.24 -3.52 39.99
C ALA A 25 10.94 -3.83 39.22
N ALA A 26 10.96 -3.74 37.89
CA ALA A 26 9.79 -3.99 37.05
C ALA A 26 9.51 -5.48 36.80
N THR A 27 10.53 -6.36 36.84
CA THR A 27 10.41 -7.78 36.49
C THR A 27 9.35 -8.53 37.32
N PRO A 28 9.23 -8.36 38.65
CA PRO A 28 8.17 -9.01 39.44
C PRO A 28 6.75 -8.57 39.03
N LEU A 29 6.59 -7.27 38.71
CA LEU A 29 5.31 -6.72 38.24
C LEU A 29 4.98 -7.19 36.82
N ALA A 30 5.99 -7.26 35.95
CA ALA A 30 5.85 -7.81 34.60
C ALA A 30 5.51 -9.31 34.63
N LEU A 31 6.12 -10.09 35.53
CA LEU A 31 5.81 -11.50 35.73
C LEU A 31 4.39 -11.69 36.25
N LEU A 32 3.93 -10.90 37.22
CA LEU A 32 2.54 -10.92 37.67
C LEU A 32 1.57 -10.56 36.53
N GLY A 33 1.89 -9.52 35.76
CA GLY A 33 1.14 -9.15 34.56
C GLY A 33 1.08 -10.26 33.53
N PHE A 34 2.19 -10.96 33.30
CA PHE A 34 2.30 -12.11 32.40
C PHE A 34 1.45 -13.31 32.85
N LEU A 35 1.50 -13.65 34.15
CA LEU A 35 0.70 -14.73 34.73
C LEU A 35 -0.81 -14.47 34.65
N LEU A 36 -1.23 -13.20 34.65
CA LEU A 36 -2.62 -12.80 34.40
C LEU A 36 -2.96 -12.73 32.90
N TRP A 37 -2.02 -12.27 32.07
CA TRP A 37 -2.21 -12.08 30.63
C TRP A 37 -2.24 -13.39 29.83
N ALA A 38 -1.36 -14.35 30.14
CA ALA A 38 -1.22 -15.56 29.35
C ALA A 38 -2.49 -16.45 29.36
N PRO A 39 -3.17 -16.71 30.50
CA PRO A 39 -4.44 -17.44 30.51
C PRO A 39 -5.55 -16.75 29.72
N LEU A 40 -5.59 -15.40 29.72
CA LEU A 40 -6.57 -14.64 28.95
C LEU A 40 -6.42 -14.82 27.43
N GLN A 41 -5.24 -15.25 26.95
CA GLN A 41 -5.03 -15.52 25.52
C GLN A 41 -5.74 -16.81 25.07
N ALA A 42 -6.11 -17.72 25.98
CA ALA A 42 -6.91 -18.90 25.62
C ALA A 42 -8.37 -18.56 25.25
N CYS A 43 -8.89 -17.43 25.77
CA CYS A 43 -10.24 -16.94 25.49
C CYS A 43 -10.26 -15.81 24.43
N ARG A 44 -9.09 -15.43 23.91
CA ARG A 44 -8.94 -14.34 22.94
C ARG A 44 -9.47 -14.74 21.57
N ARG A 45 -10.12 -13.81 20.87
CA ARG A 45 -10.43 -13.97 19.43
C ARG A 45 -9.17 -13.80 18.58
N PRO A 46 -9.00 -14.56 17.49
CA PRO A 46 -7.78 -14.53 16.67
C PRO A 46 -7.55 -13.21 15.93
N PHE A 47 -8.49 -12.27 15.92
CA PHE A 47 -8.33 -10.93 15.37
C PHE A 47 -9.34 -9.96 15.98
N SER A 48 -9.05 -8.66 15.84
CA SER A 48 -9.98 -7.56 16.11
C SER A 48 -10.59 -7.06 14.80
N TYR A 49 -11.86 -6.66 14.82
CA TYR A 49 -12.57 -6.10 13.67
C TYR A 49 -13.02 -4.68 13.99
N HIS A 50 -12.49 -3.70 13.28
CA HIS A 50 -12.96 -2.32 13.28
C HIS A 50 -13.94 -2.13 12.13
N ARG A 51 -15.09 -1.51 12.43
CA ARG A 51 -16.09 -1.09 11.45
C ARG A 51 -16.40 0.39 11.66
N GLU A 52 -16.13 1.21 10.65
CA GLU A 52 -16.60 2.59 10.55
C GLU A 52 -17.78 2.60 9.54
N PRO A 53 -18.98 3.06 9.92
CA PRO A 53 -20.09 3.15 8.97
C PRO A 53 -19.75 4.16 7.87
N PRO A 54 -20.04 3.85 6.60
CA PRO A 54 -19.67 4.72 5.49
C PRO A 54 -20.48 6.02 5.52
N PRO A 55 -19.95 7.13 4.98
CA PRO A 55 -20.72 8.35 4.79
C PRO A 55 -21.87 8.19 3.76
N SER A 56 -21.83 7.15 2.91
CA SER A 56 -22.96 6.74 2.06
C SER A 56 -22.91 5.24 1.71
N LEU A 57 -24.08 4.61 1.60
CA LEU A 57 -24.22 3.18 1.27
C LEU A 57 -23.67 2.83 -0.13
N GLU A 58 -23.69 3.82 -1.04
CA GLU A 58 -23.09 3.78 -2.38
C GLU A 58 -21.55 3.60 -2.38
N ARG A 59 -20.90 3.82 -1.22
CA ARG A 59 -19.44 3.68 -1.04
C ARG A 59 -19.03 2.35 -0.40
N GLU A 60 -19.92 1.72 0.37
CA GLU A 60 -19.74 0.38 0.98
C GLU A 60 -19.95 -0.74 -0.05
N THR A 61 -20.68 -0.46 -1.14
CA THR A 61 -21.04 -1.44 -2.18
C THR A 61 -20.79 -0.87 -3.57
N ASN A 62 -20.30 -1.69 -4.50
CA ASN A 62 -19.95 -1.24 -5.85
C ASN A 62 -21.22 -1.12 -6.74
N GLN A 63 -22.13 -0.19 -6.42
CA GLN A 63 -23.49 -0.11 -7.01
C GLN A 63 -23.50 0.17 -8.52
N GLY A 64 -22.38 0.54 -9.14
CA GLY A 64 -22.22 0.57 -10.60
C GLY A 64 -22.18 -0.80 -11.28
N PHE A 65 -21.86 -1.88 -10.55
CA PHE A 65 -21.78 -3.25 -11.07
C PHE A 65 -23.11 -3.71 -11.68
N GLU A 66 -24.23 -3.33 -11.05
CA GLU A 66 -25.57 -3.70 -11.48
C GLU A 66 -25.94 -3.15 -12.85
N MET A 67 -25.38 -2.02 -13.29
CA MET A 67 -25.76 -1.42 -14.58
C MET A 67 -24.79 -1.78 -15.71
N ALA A 68 -23.47 -1.65 -15.47
CA ALA A 68 -22.44 -1.72 -16.52
C ALA A 68 -22.03 -3.14 -16.95
N GLY A 69 -22.32 -4.18 -16.14
CA GLY A 69 -21.91 -5.56 -16.41
C GLY A 69 -20.39 -5.81 -16.35
N LYS A 70 -19.63 -4.83 -15.87
CA LYS A 70 -18.18 -4.85 -15.69
C LYS A 70 -17.84 -4.07 -14.43
N ALA A 71 -16.92 -4.59 -13.61
CA ALA A 71 -16.35 -3.90 -12.46
C ALA A 71 -14.83 -4.07 -12.47
N ALA A 72 -14.12 -3.13 -11.84
CA ALA A 72 -12.70 -3.23 -11.57
C ALA A 72 -12.49 -3.28 -10.06
N PHE A 73 -11.55 -4.11 -9.60
CA PHE A 73 -11.15 -4.21 -8.19
C PHE A 73 -9.66 -3.94 -8.05
N GLY A 74 -9.28 -3.04 -7.13
CA GLY A 74 -7.88 -2.75 -6.81
C GLY A 74 -7.40 -3.49 -5.56
N PHE A 75 -6.34 -4.29 -5.72
CA PHE A 75 -5.68 -5.01 -4.62
C PHE A 75 -4.25 -4.51 -4.44
N ALA A 76 -3.79 -4.41 -3.18
CA ALA A 76 -2.42 -4.09 -2.83
C ALA A 76 -1.96 -4.89 -1.59
N THR A 77 -0.65 -5.17 -1.52
CA THR A 77 0.06 -5.80 -0.41
C THR A 77 1.30 -4.97 -0.09
N ALA A 78 1.71 -4.89 1.18
CA ALA A 78 2.89 -4.12 1.60
C ALA A 78 3.38 -4.52 2.99
N ASN A 79 4.56 -5.12 3.08
CA ASN A 79 5.29 -5.25 4.35
C ASN A 79 5.79 -3.86 4.81
N LEU A 80 5.41 -3.45 6.03
CA LEU A 80 5.65 -2.11 6.58
C LEU A 80 6.72 -2.05 7.68
N CYS A 81 7.26 -3.20 8.09
CA CYS A 81 8.21 -3.32 9.20
C CYS A 81 7.84 -2.48 10.45
N LEU A 82 6.57 -2.52 10.88
CA LEU A 82 6.07 -1.80 12.05
C LEU A 82 6.27 -2.60 13.35
N LEU A 83 7.53 -2.98 13.61
CA LEU A 83 7.96 -3.64 14.84
C LEU A 83 7.84 -2.70 16.05
N PRO A 84 7.70 -3.23 17.28
CA PRO A 84 7.81 -2.44 18.50
C PRO A 84 9.10 -1.61 18.53
N ASP A 85 9.01 -0.40 19.06
CA ASP A 85 10.04 0.66 18.97
C ASP A 85 11.45 0.22 19.45
N SER A 86 11.54 -0.78 20.34
CA SER A 86 12.81 -1.38 20.80
C SER A 86 13.44 -2.33 19.77
N LEU A 87 12.64 -3.09 19.04
CA LEU A 87 13.11 -3.99 17.97
C LEU A 87 13.37 -3.21 16.68
N ALA A 88 12.47 -2.29 16.33
CA ALA A 88 12.58 -1.50 15.10
C ALA A 88 13.92 -0.72 15.02
N ARG A 89 14.47 -0.29 16.17
CA ARG A 89 15.78 0.39 16.24
C ARG A 89 16.97 -0.48 15.84
N PHE A 90 16.91 -1.80 16.00
CA PHE A 90 17.99 -2.69 15.52
C PHE A 90 18.05 -2.72 13.99
N ASN A 91 16.89 -2.54 13.33
CA ASN A 91 16.80 -2.40 11.87
C ASN A 91 16.92 -0.93 11.41
N ASN A 92 17.32 0.00 12.30
CA ASN A 92 17.33 1.47 12.11
C ASN A 92 15.94 2.15 11.92
N LEU A 93 14.85 1.38 11.95
CA LEU A 93 13.47 1.81 11.64
C LEU A 93 12.72 2.42 12.84
N GLY A 94 13.35 3.35 13.56
CA GLY A 94 12.78 3.99 14.75
C GLY A 94 11.45 4.74 14.53
N HIS A 95 10.81 5.14 15.64
CA HIS A 95 9.57 5.94 15.67
C HIS A 95 8.37 5.26 14.99
N THR A 96 8.12 3.99 15.27
CA THR A 96 7.12 3.14 14.59
C THR A 96 5.73 3.79 14.51
N GLN A 97 5.26 4.47 15.57
CA GLN A 97 3.97 5.17 15.57
C GLN A 97 3.93 6.37 14.61
N HIS A 98 5.02 7.12 14.44
CA HIS A 98 5.09 8.21 13.47
C HIS A 98 5.17 7.69 12.04
N ARG A 99 5.95 6.62 11.81
CA ARG A 99 6.02 5.93 10.51
C ARG A 99 4.64 5.43 10.08
N ALA A 100 3.90 4.77 10.99
CA ALA A 100 2.53 4.32 10.71
C ALA A 100 1.57 5.45 10.31
N ILE A 101 1.65 6.63 10.94
CA ILE A 101 0.85 7.81 10.53
C ILE A 101 1.26 8.27 9.12
N ALA A 102 2.56 8.40 8.85
CA ALA A 102 3.07 8.88 7.57
C ALA A 102 2.76 7.89 6.42
N ILE A 103 2.91 6.58 6.65
CA ILE A 103 2.54 5.51 5.72
C ILE A 103 1.03 5.54 5.44
N GLY A 104 0.20 5.61 6.49
CA GLY A 104 -1.25 5.75 6.34
C GLY A 104 -1.63 6.99 5.51
N GLN A 105 -0.98 8.12 5.75
CA GLN A 105 -1.21 9.36 4.98
C GLN A 105 -0.80 9.23 3.51
N ARG A 106 0.33 8.57 3.21
CA ARG A 106 0.78 8.27 1.84
C ARG A 106 -0.21 7.35 1.11
N ILE A 107 -0.71 6.31 1.77
CA ILE A 107 -1.78 5.43 1.24
C ILE A 107 -3.03 6.25 0.95
N VAL A 108 -3.53 7.03 1.92
CA VAL A 108 -4.75 7.85 1.77
C VAL A 108 -4.61 8.87 0.64
N HIS A 109 -3.45 9.49 0.48
CA HIS A 109 -3.17 10.45 -0.59
C HIS A 109 -3.15 9.78 -1.97
N GLY A 110 -2.44 8.66 -2.12
CA GLY A 110 -2.37 7.92 -3.38
C GLY A 110 -3.71 7.34 -3.81
N VAL A 111 -4.46 6.74 -2.89
CA VAL A 111 -5.75 6.10 -3.20
C VAL A 111 -6.85 7.11 -3.56
N ASN A 112 -6.83 8.33 -2.99
CA ASN A 112 -7.78 9.41 -3.30
C ASN A 112 -7.40 10.28 -4.52
N ARG A 113 -6.25 10.03 -5.18
CA ARG A 113 -5.76 10.94 -6.23
C ARG A 113 -6.74 11.09 -7.41
N PRO A 114 -7.06 12.32 -7.85
CA PRO A 114 -7.91 12.52 -9.03
C PRO A 114 -7.20 12.01 -10.28
N HIS A 115 -7.92 11.29 -11.14
CA HIS A 115 -7.33 10.67 -12.33
C HIS A 115 -7.18 11.71 -13.45
N ILE A 116 -5.98 12.27 -13.60
CA ILE A 116 -5.67 13.22 -14.68
C ILE A 116 -5.61 12.46 -16.01
N ARG A 117 -6.59 12.69 -16.89
CA ARG A 117 -6.60 12.15 -18.26
C ARG A 117 -5.79 13.06 -19.17
N ILE A 118 -4.67 12.57 -19.69
CA ILE A 118 -3.96 13.21 -20.82
C ILE A 118 -4.26 12.38 -22.06
N PHE A 119 -5.16 12.88 -22.91
CA PHE A 119 -5.34 12.33 -24.26
C PHE A 119 -4.19 12.82 -25.14
N VAL A 120 -3.35 11.91 -25.63
CA VAL A 120 -2.28 12.21 -26.57
C VAL A 120 -2.72 11.77 -27.97
N ASP A 121 -3.44 12.65 -28.66
CA ASP A 121 -3.71 12.49 -30.08
C ASP A 121 -2.38 12.57 -30.83
N SER A 122 -1.89 11.42 -31.29
CA SER A 122 -0.62 11.32 -32.01
C SER A 122 -0.84 11.67 -33.49
N PRO A 123 -0.26 12.78 -34.02
CA PRO A 123 -0.45 13.17 -35.41
C PRO A 123 0.41 12.29 -36.34
N SER A 124 -0.07 11.08 -36.62
CA SER A 124 0.62 10.06 -37.42
C SER A 124 -0.09 9.74 -38.74
N SER A 125 -0.27 10.77 -39.57
CA SER A 125 -0.64 10.58 -40.98
C SER A 125 -0.10 11.72 -41.86
N CYS A 126 1.09 11.49 -42.45
CA CYS A 126 1.59 12.33 -43.54
C CYS A 126 0.73 12.10 -44.80
N GLY A 127 -0.25 12.98 -45.03
CA GLY A 127 -1.09 13.01 -46.23
C GLY A 127 -0.77 14.21 -47.13
N THR A 128 0.05 13.99 -48.15
CA THR A 128 0.20 14.74 -49.42
C THR A 128 -0.21 16.23 -49.49
N VAL A 129 0.78 17.09 -49.77
CA VAL A 129 0.65 18.52 -50.05
C VAL A 129 -0.04 18.79 -51.40
N SER A 130 -0.97 19.75 -51.46
CA SER A 130 -1.29 20.57 -52.65
C SER A 130 -2.04 21.86 -52.27
N PRO A 131 -2.02 22.93 -53.10
CA PRO A 131 -1.82 24.29 -52.56
C PRO A 131 -3.02 25.26 -52.64
N SER A 132 -2.86 26.36 -51.90
CA SER A 132 -3.49 27.68 -52.10
C SER A 132 -5.01 27.83 -51.91
N ASN A 133 -5.40 28.61 -50.90
CA ASN A 133 -5.77 30.01 -51.15
C ASN A 133 -5.89 30.84 -49.86
N SER A 134 -5.21 31.98 -49.83
CA SER A 134 -5.29 32.97 -48.76
C SER A 134 -6.48 33.90 -48.98
N PHE A 135 -7.48 33.87 -48.09
CA PHE A 135 -8.48 34.93 -48.00
C PHE A 135 -8.72 35.34 -46.55
N LEU A 136 -8.12 36.48 -46.16
CA LEU A 136 -8.51 37.24 -44.98
C LEU A 136 -9.83 37.98 -45.26
N PRO A 137 -10.77 37.99 -44.31
CA PRO A 137 -11.69 39.10 -44.12
C PRO A 137 -11.16 40.00 -42.99
N ARG A 138 -11.03 41.30 -43.26
CA ARG A 138 -10.65 42.34 -42.28
C ARG A 138 -11.82 43.33 -42.12
N SER A 139 -11.92 43.90 -40.91
CA SER A 139 -12.85 44.99 -40.48
C SER A 139 -14.35 44.63 -40.51
N ASN A 140 -15.24 45.21 -39.69
CA ASN A 140 -15.30 46.53 -39.04
C ASN A 140 -15.54 46.38 -37.51
N SER A 141 -15.02 47.16 -36.56
CA SER A 141 -14.85 48.63 -36.38
C SER A 141 -16.15 49.42 -36.17
N SER A 142 -16.42 49.80 -34.92
CA SER A 142 -17.23 50.96 -34.53
C SER A 142 -16.46 51.78 -33.47
N ILE A 143 -16.52 53.11 -33.58
CA ILE A 143 -15.69 54.08 -32.85
C ILE A 143 -16.59 55.03 -32.06
N TYR A 144 -16.15 55.50 -30.88
CA TYR A 144 -16.29 56.84 -30.24
C TYR A 144 -16.14 56.70 -28.70
N GLY A 145 -15.40 57.51 -27.94
CA GLY A 145 -14.41 58.59 -28.16
C GLY A 145 -13.48 58.70 -26.91
N ALA A 146 -12.22 59.16 -27.00
CA ALA A 146 -11.77 60.55 -26.70
C ALA A 146 -12.06 61.01 -25.24
N THR A 147 -11.14 61.45 -24.35
CA THR A 147 -9.73 61.96 -24.40
C THR A 147 -8.99 61.65 -23.06
N GLU A 148 -7.67 61.40 -23.01
CA GLU A 148 -6.56 62.35 -22.63
C GLU A 148 -6.85 63.22 -21.37
N ARG A 149 -6.02 63.40 -20.31
CA ARG A 149 -4.54 63.33 -20.03
C ARG A 149 -4.27 63.01 -18.53
N GLN A 150 -3.20 62.28 -18.14
CA GLN A 150 -1.82 62.71 -17.80
C GLN A 150 -1.68 63.59 -16.50
N GLY A 151 -0.99 63.08 -15.47
CA GLY A 151 -0.61 63.84 -14.25
C GLY A 151 0.03 62.97 -13.15
N GLN A 152 1.15 63.41 -12.57
CA GLN A 152 1.93 62.74 -11.49
C GLN A 152 1.56 63.27 -10.08
N PRO A 153 1.99 62.60 -8.97
CA PRO A 153 1.58 62.89 -7.59
C PRO A 153 2.42 64.01 -6.93
N PRO A 154 2.02 64.56 -5.76
CA PRO A 154 2.46 64.03 -4.43
C PRO A 154 1.35 64.17 -3.32
N ALA A 155 1.25 63.29 -2.31
CA ALA A 155 1.89 63.27 -0.96
C ALA A 155 1.00 63.82 0.19
N ASP A 156 1.43 63.49 1.42
CA ASP A 156 1.02 63.97 2.76
C ASP A 156 -0.36 63.48 3.28
N GLU A 157 -0.38 62.73 4.41
CA GLU A 157 -0.67 63.17 5.81
C GLU A 157 -2.18 63.32 6.07
N ASP A 158 -2.76 63.01 7.24
CA ASP A 158 -2.38 62.32 8.49
C ASP A 158 -3.71 62.06 9.27
N SER A 159 -3.69 61.25 10.35
CA SER A 159 -4.66 61.24 11.49
C SER A 159 -6.20 61.10 11.20
N ASP A 160 -7.10 60.71 12.12
CA ASP A 160 -6.96 60.15 13.48
C ASP A 160 -8.17 59.27 13.87
N GLU A 161 -8.03 58.61 15.03
CA GLU A 161 -9.09 58.19 15.98
C GLU A 161 -10.51 57.76 15.50
N ARG A 162 -10.94 56.56 15.96
CA ARG A 162 -11.77 56.48 17.18
C ARG A 162 -11.93 55.07 17.75
N GLN A 163 -11.98 55.04 19.07
CA GLN A 163 -11.86 53.86 19.93
C GLN A 163 -13.19 53.57 20.68
N VAL A 164 -13.24 52.38 21.31
CA VAL A 164 -13.99 51.93 22.51
C VAL A 164 -15.52 51.55 22.40
N PRO A 165 -16.07 50.66 23.28
CA PRO A 165 -15.50 49.40 23.81
C PRO A 165 -16.49 48.25 24.26
N ILE A 166 -15.89 47.11 24.70
CA ILE A 166 -16.27 46.25 25.88
C ILE A 166 -17.65 45.55 25.94
N ARG A 167 -17.61 44.21 26.09
CA ARG A 167 -18.05 43.52 27.32
C ARG A 167 -17.39 42.14 27.50
N LYS A 168 -16.56 42.01 28.54
CA LYS A 168 -16.14 40.72 29.14
C LYS A 168 -17.15 40.32 30.22
N PHE A 169 -17.26 39.02 30.51
CA PHE A 169 -17.26 38.51 31.89
C PHE A 169 -16.69 37.09 31.94
N SER A 170 -16.27 36.64 33.12
CA SER A 170 -15.27 35.58 33.32
C SER A 170 -15.54 34.72 34.56
N SER A 171 -15.06 33.47 34.52
CA SER A 171 -14.75 32.62 35.69
C SER A 171 -13.71 31.57 35.22
N GLN A 172 -12.46 31.45 35.72
CA GLN A 172 -12.00 31.13 37.10
C GLN A 172 -12.69 29.86 37.66
N VAL A 173 -12.04 28.88 38.29
CA VAL A 173 -10.62 28.58 38.65
C VAL A 173 -10.54 27.03 38.86
N LEU A 174 -9.43 26.25 38.82
CA LEU A 174 -8.08 26.32 39.39
C LEU A 174 -7.08 25.42 38.58
N SER A 175 -5.77 25.50 38.85
CA SER A 175 -4.73 24.52 38.46
C SER A 175 -3.79 24.23 39.64
N THR A 176 -3.14 23.06 39.68
CA THR A 176 -1.91 22.76 40.46
C THR A 176 -1.20 21.51 39.89
N PRO A 177 0.12 21.30 40.10
CA PRO A 177 1.03 21.17 38.95
C PRO A 177 1.99 19.96 39.00
N CYS A 178 2.87 19.84 38.01
CA CYS A 178 4.32 19.62 38.21
C CYS A 178 5.12 19.96 36.94
N ASP A 179 6.30 20.55 37.15
CA ASP A 179 7.43 20.79 36.23
C ASP A 179 8.00 19.48 35.63
N ASP A 180 8.88 19.45 34.61
CA ASP A 180 10.00 20.36 34.28
C ASP A 180 10.10 20.81 32.81
N THR A 181 10.89 21.87 32.62
CA THR A 181 11.03 22.70 31.41
C THR A 181 12.41 22.58 30.76
N GLU A 182 12.48 22.56 29.42
CA GLU A 182 13.49 23.33 28.66
C GLU A 182 12.80 24.00 27.45
N GLU A 183 13.14 25.27 27.17
CA GLU A 183 12.37 26.15 26.26
C GLU A 183 12.77 26.06 24.77
N PRO A 184 11.83 26.32 23.85
CA PRO A 184 12.11 26.56 22.43
C PRO A 184 12.37 28.05 22.11
N SER A 185 13.36 28.33 21.27
CA SER A 185 13.64 29.68 20.79
C SER A 185 12.51 30.26 19.91
N THR A 186 12.24 31.54 20.07
CA THR A 186 10.99 32.22 19.66
C THR A 186 11.13 33.02 18.36
N GLN A 187 10.15 32.94 17.44
CA GLN A 187 9.78 34.04 16.52
C GLN A 187 8.26 33.99 16.17
N PRO A 188 7.62 35.14 15.81
CA PRO A 188 6.18 35.33 15.98
C PRO A 188 5.29 34.98 14.75
N PRO A 189 3.96 34.84 14.93
CA PRO A 189 3.03 34.47 13.88
C PRO A 189 2.48 35.67 13.08
N VAL A 190 2.36 35.51 11.75
CA VAL A 190 1.65 36.42 10.83
C VAL A 190 1.01 35.58 9.68
N PRO A 191 0.02 36.08 8.92
CA PRO A 191 -1.29 35.43 8.88
C PRO A 191 -1.61 34.72 7.56
N LEU A 192 -2.76 34.02 7.50
CA LEU A 192 -3.33 33.53 6.24
C LEU A 192 -3.50 34.69 5.24
N ILE A 193 -2.76 34.63 4.13
CA ILE A 193 -3.02 35.44 2.94
C ILE A 193 -3.19 34.50 1.74
N ASN A 194 -4.39 34.57 1.18
CA ASN A 194 -4.78 33.87 -0.04
C ASN A 194 -4.30 34.67 -1.26
N THR A 195 -3.35 34.14 -2.05
CA THR A 195 -2.83 34.83 -3.25
C THR A 195 -2.78 33.91 -4.47
N ASN A 196 -3.85 33.96 -5.27
CA ASN A 196 -3.77 33.67 -6.70
C ASN A 196 -2.97 34.78 -7.39
N GLN A 197 -1.75 34.51 -7.85
CA GLN A 197 -1.05 35.38 -8.81
C GLN A 197 -0.38 34.57 -9.91
N ASN A 198 -0.89 34.72 -11.13
CA ASN A 198 -0.17 34.35 -12.35
C ASN A 198 1.04 35.27 -12.53
N SER A 199 2.22 34.71 -12.75
CA SER A 199 3.38 35.46 -13.25
C SER A 199 4.01 34.76 -14.45
N ASN A 200 3.87 35.40 -15.62
CA ASN A 200 4.56 35.01 -16.84
C ASN A 200 5.92 35.71 -16.92
N GLN A 201 6.91 35.03 -17.51
CA GLN A 201 8.23 35.53 -17.93
C GLN A 201 9.23 35.97 -16.83
N ARG A 202 10.25 35.13 -16.59
CA ARG A 202 11.56 35.25 -17.26
C ARG A 202 12.39 33.98 -17.08
N GLY A 203 13.24 33.69 -18.06
CA GLY A 203 13.76 32.33 -18.27
C GLY A 203 15.02 31.96 -17.49
N ARG A 204 15.02 30.73 -16.96
CA ARG A 204 16.20 29.85 -17.01
C ARG A 204 15.71 28.43 -17.33
N ALA A 205 16.15 27.88 -18.47
CA ALA A 205 15.64 26.62 -18.96
C ALA A 205 16.17 25.45 -18.12
N SER A 206 15.32 24.89 -17.27
CA SER A 206 15.48 23.54 -16.75
C SER A 206 14.23 22.74 -17.13
N HIS A 207 14.41 21.64 -17.87
CA HIS A 207 13.32 20.91 -18.48
C HIS A 207 12.48 20.16 -17.44
N ARG A 208 11.47 20.82 -16.86
CA ARG A 208 10.34 20.15 -16.21
C ARG A 208 9.58 19.31 -17.25
N ARG A 209 9.98 18.06 -17.41
CA ARG A 209 9.20 17.04 -18.13
C ARG A 209 8.01 16.63 -17.26
N ALA A 210 6.85 16.47 -17.89
CA ALA A 210 5.65 15.92 -17.24
C ALA A 210 5.87 14.46 -16.78
N PRO A 211 5.01 13.91 -15.89
CA PRO A 211 5.14 12.54 -15.42
C PRO A 211 5.21 11.55 -16.59
N ARG A 212 6.27 10.73 -16.64
CA ARG A 212 6.53 9.77 -17.72
C ARG A 212 5.73 8.49 -17.56
N ALA A 213 4.39 8.58 -17.58
CA ALA A 213 3.50 7.43 -17.69
C ALA A 213 3.41 6.85 -19.12
N LEU A 214 4.47 7.01 -19.93
CA LEU A 214 4.47 6.73 -21.39
C LEU A 214 5.78 6.08 -21.85
N LEU A 215 6.00 4.83 -21.45
CA LEU A 215 6.99 3.92 -22.06
C LEU A 215 6.50 2.46 -22.08
N SER A 216 5.43 2.18 -22.85
CA SER A 216 5.10 0.80 -23.29
C SER A 216 4.15 0.70 -24.49
N HIS A 217 4.09 1.72 -25.37
CA HIS A 217 3.63 1.53 -26.76
C HIS A 217 4.84 1.42 -27.68
N GLY A 218 5.45 0.22 -27.70
CA GLY A 218 6.80 0.07 -28.25
C GLY A 218 7.26 -1.34 -28.64
N LEU A 219 6.36 -2.32 -28.79
CA LEU A 219 6.53 -3.54 -29.60
C LEU A 219 5.19 -4.30 -29.59
N GLY A 220 4.77 -4.86 -30.73
CA GLY A 220 3.44 -5.44 -30.85
C GLY A 220 3.35 -6.90 -30.39
N GLN A 221 2.85 -7.14 -29.17
CA GLN A 221 2.22 -8.41 -28.80
C GLN A 221 0.80 -8.16 -28.26
N ARG A 222 -0.05 -9.20 -28.33
CA ARG A 222 -1.52 -9.04 -28.22
C ARG A 222 -2.07 -9.21 -26.79
N ASP A 223 -1.20 -9.53 -25.84
CA ASP A 223 -1.57 -10.07 -24.51
C ASP A 223 -0.84 -9.39 -23.34
N ASP A 224 -0.22 -8.23 -23.56
CA ASP A 224 0.62 -7.57 -22.55
C ASP A 224 -0.18 -7.03 -21.36
N VAL A 225 0.08 -7.58 -20.17
CA VAL A 225 -0.35 -7.01 -18.89
C VAL A 225 0.40 -5.69 -18.69
N PRO A 226 -0.30 -4.54 -18.60
CA PRO A 226 0.36 -3.25 -18.50
C PRO A 226 0.84 -2.99 -17.06
N TRP A 227 2.09 -2.60 -16.94
CA TRP A 227 2.85 -2.46 -15.70
C TRP A 227 3.44 -1.04 -15.59
N GLU A 228 3.70 -0.58 -14.37
CA GLU A 228 4.41 0.67 -14.08
C GLU A 228 5.14 0.58 -12.73
N VAL A 229 6.30 1.23 -12.61
CA VAL A 229 6.88 1.57 -11.30
C VAL A 229 6.28 2.92 -10.90
N SER A 230 5.55 2.98 -9.78
CA SER A 230 4.83 4.20 -9.36
C SER A 230 5.40 4.75 -8.04
N PRO A 231 5.64 6.07 -7.93
CA PRO A 231 6.07 6.74 -6.69
C PRO A 231 4.90 6.94 -5.70
N LEU A 232 3.70 6.52 -6.08
CA LEU A 232 2.47 6.74 -5.34
C LEU A 232 1.65 5.45 -5.29
N PHE A 233 0.93 5.25 -4.18
CA PHE A 233 -0.11 4.23 -4.14
C PHE A 233 -1.11 4.43 -5.28
N PRO A 234 -1.58 3.34 -5.91
CA PRO A 234 -2.47 3.43 -7.04
C PRO A 234 -3.84 3.97 -6.62
N ALA A 235 -4.53 4.59 -7.58
CA ALA A 235 -5.87 5.10 -7.34
C ALA A 235 -6.88 3.94 -7.32
N ASN A 236 -7.88 4.03 -6.44
CA ASN A 236 -8.91 3.00 -6.27
C ASN A 236 -8.38 1.63 -5.80
N VAL A 237 -7.47 1.59 -4.82
CA VAL A 237 -7.32 0.38 -3.99
C VAL A 237 -8.61 0.18 -3.20
N ASP A 238 -9.22 -0.99 -3.33
CA ASP A 238 -10.43 -1.37 -2.62
C ASP A 238 -10.13 -2.31 -1.44
N ILE A 239 -9.10 -3.14 -1.57
CA ILE A 239 -8.62 -4.05 -0.54
C ILE A 239 -7.10 -3.95 -0.44
N LEU A 240 -6.61 -3.77 0.79
CA LEU A 240 -5.22 -3.57 1.13
C LEU A 240 -4.84 -4.59 2.22
N CYS A 241 -3.89 -5.47 1.91
CA CYS A 241 -3.15 -6.21 2.93
C CYS A 241 -1.89 -5.45 3.31
N LEU A 242 -1.51 -5.55 4.59
CA LEU A 242 -0.26 -5.04 5.13
C LEU A 242 0.35 -6.09 6.06
N GLU A 243 1.65 -6.27 5.94
CA GLU A 243 2.44 -7.22 6.71
C GLU A 243 3.33 -6.48 7.74
N GLU A 244 3.81 -7.21 8.76
CA GLU A 244 4.61 -6.70 9.89
C GLU A 244 4.01 -5.55 10.71
N VAL A 245 2.67 -5.46 10.77
CA VAL A 245 1.95 -4.54 11.66
C VAL A 245 1.89 -5.09 13.10
N PHE A 246 3.06 -5.29 13.70
CA PHE A 246 3.21 -5.93 15.02
C PHE A 246 2.90 -4.99 16.19
N ASP A 247 3.33 -3.72 16.13
CA ASP A 247 3.10 -2.77 17.22
C ASP A 247 1.63 -2.32 17.26
N LYS A 248 0.93 -2.65 18.36
CA LYS A 248 -0.51 -2.37 18.52
C LYS A 248 -0.84 -0.87 18.55
N ARG A 249 0.08 0.00 18.97
CA ARG A 249 -0.14 1.46 18.99
C ARG A 249 -0.01 2.03 17.59
N ALA A 250 1.00 1.57 16.85
CA ALA A 250 1.19 1.88 15.43
C ALA A 250 -0.01 1.38 14.59
N ALA A 251 -0.49 0.15 14.85
CA ALA A 251 -1.71 -0.38 14.25
C ALA A 251 -2.93 0.52 14.50
N GLN A 252 -3.11 1.02 15.72
CA GLN A 252 -4.20 1.97 16.03
C GLN A 252 -4.05 3.29 15.27
N LYS A 253 -2.83 3.86 15.20
CA LYS A 253 -2.58 5.07 14.40
C LYS A 253 -2.87 4.86 12.92
N LEU A 254 -2.55 3.68 12.39
CA LEU A 254 -2.82 3.31 11.01
C LEU A 254 -4.34 3.18 10.77
N ILE A 255 -5.10 2.56 11.69
CA ILE A 255 -6.57 2.51 11.65
C ILE A 255 -7.17 3.91 11.63
N ASP A 256 -6.74 4.80 12.54
CA ASP A 256 -7.26 6.16 12.67
C ASP A 256 -7.13 6.95 11.36
N VAL A 257 -6.08 6.68 10.57
CA VAL A 257 -5.81 7.33 9.26
C VAL A 257 -6.51 6.61 8.10
N LEU A 258 -6.56 5.28 8.09
CA LEU A 258 -7.11 4.48 6.98
C LEU A 258 -8.64 4.35 6.98
N LYS A 259 -9.29 4.40 8.15
CA LYS A 259 -10.73 4.16 8.29
C LYS A 259 -11.68 5.06 7.46
N PRO A 260 -11.34 6.32 7.09
CA PRO A 260 -12.20 7.12 6.19
C PRO A 260 -12.22 6.61 4.74
N LEU A 261 -11.26 5.75 4.36
CA LEU A 261 -11.19 5.05 3.08
C LEU A 261 -11.68 3.61 3.17
N PHE A 262 -11.26 2.89 4.21
CA PHE A 262 -11.50 1.47 4.39
C PHE A 262 -12.37 1.27 5.63
N GLY A 263 -13.68 1.22 5.45
CA GLY A 263 -14.65 1.10 6.55
C GLY A 263 -14.60 -0.24 7.31
N HIS A 264 -13.89 -1.24 6.78
CA HIS A 264 -13.79 -2.58 7.34
C HIS A 264 -12.32 -2.97 7.51
N ILE A 265 -11.84 -3.08 8.76
CA ILE A 265 -10.42 -3.38 9.04
C ILE A 265 -10.30 -4.54 10.03
N LEU A 266 -9.62 -5.61 9.62
CA LEU A 266 -9.16 -6.69 10.50
C LEU A 266 -7.71 -6.42 10.91
N TYR A 267 -7.44 -6.44 12.21
CA TYR A 267 -6.13 -6.12 12.77
C TYR A 267 -5.86 -6.91 14.05
N ASP A 268 -4.63 -6.82 14.56
CA ASP A 268 -4.17 -7.61 15.71
C ASP A 268 -4.39 -9.12 15.47
N VAL A 269 -4.19 -9.54 14.21
CA VAL A 269 -4.47 -10.89 13.70
C VAL A 269 -3.38 -11.83 14.21
N GLY A 270 -3.74 -12.85 14.98
CA GLY A 270 -2.80 -13.82 15.52
C GLY A 270 -3.26 -14.44 16.83
N VAL A 271 -2.48 -15.43 17.26
CA VAL A 271 -2.57 -16.08 18.56
C VAL A 271 -1.39 -15.67 19.44
N TYR A 272 -1.54 -15.79 20.75
CA TYR A 272 -0.56 -15.34 21.74
C TYR A 272 -0.36 -16.40 22.82
N ALA A 273 0.74 -16.28 23.55
CA ALA A 273 1.15 -17.21 24.60
C ALA A 273 1.31 -18.66 24.09
N CYS A 274 1.10 -19.65 24.96
CA CYS A 274 1.27 -21.06 24.63
C CYS A 274 0.20 -21.59 23.68
N GLN A 275 0.64 -22.21 22.57
CA GLN A 275 -0.20 -22.76 21.52
C GLN A 275 0.12 -24.25 21.26
N PRO A 276 -0.89 -25.15 21.23
CA PRO A 276 -2.25 -24.89 21.66
C PRO A 276 -2.31 -24.64 23.19
N PRO A 277 -3.36 -23.99 23.71
CA PRO A 277 -3.50 -23.70 25.13
C PRO A 277 -3.29 -24.94 26.01
N CYS A 278 -2.63 -24.76 27.15
CA CYS A 278 -2.30 -25.80 28.14
C CYS A 278 -1.32 -26.90 27.70
N CYS A 279 -0.94 -27.02 26.41
CA CYS A 279 0.05 -28.00 25.94
C CYS A 279 1.46 -27.42 25.68
N CYS A 280 1.61 -26.10 25.62
CA CYS A 280 2.92 -25.41 25.62
C CYS A 280 3.93 -25.81 24.53
N SER A 281 3.48 -26.34 23.38
CA SER A 281 4.39 -26.78 22.30
C SER A 281 5.05 -25.63 21.53
N SER A 282 4.44 -24.45 21.48
CA SER A 282 5.03 -23.22 20.92
C SER A 282 4.54 -22.01 21.70
N PHE A 283 5.39 -21.02 21.92
CA PHE A 283 5.03 -19.78 22.60
C PHE A 283 5.08 -18.61 21.62
N LYS A 284 3.95 -17.90 21.45
CA LYS A 284 3.83 -16.75 20.54
C LYS A 284 3.82 -15.44 21.33
N PHE A 285 4.86 -14.62 21.13
CA PHE A 285 4.99 -13.29 21.75
C PHE A 285 4.40 -12.19 20.85
N PHE A 286 4.58 -12.31 19.53
CA PHE A 286 4.00 -11.39 18.54
C PHE A 286 2.78 -12.01 17.86
N ASN A 287 1.89 -11.15 17.35
CA ASN A 287 0.82 -11.58 16.45
C ASN A 287 1.42 -11.95 15.06
N SER A 288 0.59 -12.13 14.04
CA SER A 288 1.06 -12.44 12.67
C SER A 288 1.67 -11.26 11.93
N GLY A 289 1.49 -10.03 12.44
CA GLY A 289 1.75 -8.81 11.69
C GLY A 289 0.74 -8.53 10.56
N LEU A 290 -0.21 -9.42 10.28
CA LEU A 290 -1.21 -9.22 9.23
C LEU A 290 -2.26 -8.17 9.63
N PHE A 291 -2.58 -7.31 8.67
CA PHE A 291 -3.59 -6.27 8.77
C PHE A 291 -4.31 -6.18 7.42
N LEU A 292 -5.64 -6.27 7.44
CA LEU A 292 -6.48 -6.26 6.23
C LEU A 292 -7.46 -5.10 6.30
N ALA A 293 -7.36 -4.16 5.36
CA ALA A 293 -8.28 -3.05 5.20
C ALA A 293 -9.10 -3.20 3.91
N SER A 294 -10.41 -3.02 4.00
CA SER A 294 -11.35 -3.18 2.88
C SER A 294 -12.40 -2.08 2.85
N ARG A 295 -12.79 -1.69 1.63
CA ARG A 295 -13.99 -0.88 1.35
C ARG A 295 -15.27 -1.69 1.47
N PHE A 296 -15.18 -3.01 1.28
CA PHE A 296 -16.32 -3.93 1.23
C PHE A 296 -16.56 -4.59 2.58
N PRO A 297 -17.82 -4.77 3.02
CA PRO A 297 -18.15 -5.48 4.23
C PRO A 297 -17.56 -6.89 4.27
N VAL A 298 -16.75 -7.18 5.30
CA VAL A 298 -16.33 -8.54 5.62
C VAL A 298 -17.53 -9.30 6.15
N LEU A 299 -17.90 -10.38 5.46
CA LEU A 299 -18.98 -11.29 5.84
C LEU A 299 -18.46 -12.35 6.82
N GLU A 300 -17.35 -13.00 6.45
CA GLU A 300 -16.72 -14.07 7.23
C GLU A 300 -15.20 -13.88 7.18
N ALA A 301 -14.51 -14.23 8.26
CA ALA A 301 -13.05 -14.21 8.32
C ALA A 301 -12.53 -15.31 9.24
N GLN A 302 -11.43 -15.95 8.84
CA GLN A 302 -10.80 -17.05 9.56
C GLN A 302 -9.28 -16.90 9.51
N TYR A 303 -8.63 -17.22 10.62
CA TYR A 303 -7.18 -17.12 10.77
C TYR A 303 -6.59 -18.46 11.22
N HIS A 304 -5.48 -18.86 10.59
CA HIS A 304 -4.71 -20.06 10.93
C HIS A 304 -3.24 -19.70 11.14
N CYS A 305 -2.67 -20.10 12.28
CA CYS A 305 -1.25 -19.96 12.58
C CYS A 305 -0.46 -21.15 12.04
N PHE A 306 0.71 -20.91 11.45
CA PHE A 306 1.63 -21.98 11.07
C PHE A 306 2.24 -22.62 12.33
N PRO A 307 2.32 -23.97 12.40
CA PRO A 307 2.88 -24.69 13.54
C PRO A 307 4.40 -24.90 13.44
N ASN A 308 5.00 -24.71 12.26
CA ASN A 308 6.34 -25.18 11.91
C ASN A 308 7.43 -24.08 11.83
N SER A 309 7.11 -22.82 12.16
CA SER A 309 8.10 -21.72 12.21
C SER A 309 9.22 -21.98 13.20
N ARG A 310 10.44 -21.59 12.84
CA ARG A 310 11.69 -21.76 13.62
C ARG A 310 12.38 -20.43 13.95
N GLY A 311 13.45 -20.48 14.74
CA GLY A 311 14.27 -19.32 15.07
C GLY A 311 13.49 -18.20 15.78
N GLU A 312 13.82 -16.95 15.46
CA GLU A 312 13.11 -15.78 15.98
C GLU A 312 11.67 -15.70 15.46
N ASP A 313 11.45 -16.13 14.21
CA ASP A 313 10.13 -16.26 13.56
C ASP A 313 9.17 -17.19 14.33
N ALA A 314 9.69 -18.14 15.12
CA ALA A 314 8.88 -18.97 16.00
C ALA A 314 8.13 -18.16 17.08
N LEU A 315 8.63 -16.97 17.46
CA LEU A 315 7.97 -16.07 18.41
C LEU A 315 6.81 -15.27 17.78
N ALA A 316 6.79 -15.13 16.46
CA ALA A 316 5.68 -14.53 15.73
C ALA A 316 4.62 -15.58 15.40
N ALA A 317 3.35 -15.22 15.55
CA ALA A 317 2.25 -16.06 15.11
C ALA A 317 2.03 -15.90 13.61
N LYS A 318 3.02 -16.21 12.76
CA LYS A 318 2.86 -16.20 11.28
C LYS A 318 1.78 -17.18 10.82
N GLY A 319 1.12 -16.88 9.70
CA GLY A 319 -0.07 -17.64 9.30
C GLY A 319 -0.82 -17.10 8.09
N LEU A 320 -2.05 -17.58 7.90
CA LEU A 320 -2.98 -17.21 6.84
C LEU A 320 -4.23 -16.56 7.45
N LEU A 321 -4.62 -15.40 6.94
CA LEU A 321 -5.93 -14.78 7.13
C LEU A 321 -6.75 -14.94 5.84
N SER A 322 -7.89 -15.61 5.92
CA SER A 322 -8.85 -15.75 4.83
C SER A 322 -10.10 -14.93 5.13
N ALA A 323 -10.60 -14.17 4.16
CA ALA A 323 -11.77 -13.31 4.30
C ALA A 323 -12.72 -13.43 3.11
N LYS A 324 -14.02 -13.45 3.41
CA LYS A 324 -15.12 -13.37 2.43
C LYS A 324 -15.75 -12.00 2.52
N MET A 325 -15.86 -11.29 1.39
CA MET A 325 -16.35 -9.91 1.33
C MET A 325 -17.62 -9.77 0.48
N LEU A 326 -18.54 -8.90 0.89
CA LEU A 326 -19.73 -8.54 0.14
C LEU A 326 -19.44 -7.37 -0.80
N ILE A 327 -19.48 -7.62 -2.10
CA ILE A 327 -19.19 -6.60 -3.13
C ILE A 327 -20.44 -5.80 -3.50
N GLY A 328 -21.60 -6.45 -3.46
CA GLY A 328 -22.90 -5.88 -3.81
C GLY A 328 -23.91 -6.96 -4.18
N GLN A 329 -24.84 -6.62 -5.08
CA GLN A 329 -25.78 -7.56 -5.69
C GLN A 329 -25.66 -7.48 -7.22
N ASN A 330 -26.21 -8.48 -7.92
CA ASN A 330 -26.31 -8.48 -9.38
C ASN A 330 -27.74 -8.15 -9.84
N LYS A 331 -27.95 -7.99 -11.15
CA LYS A 331 -29.29 -7.75 -11.77
C LYS A 331 -30.37 -8.77 -11.39
N LYS A 332 -30.01 -9.95 -10.86
CA LYS A 332 -30.91 -11.01 -10.40
C LYS A 332 -31.11 -11.00 -8.87
N LYS A 333 -30.66 -9.97 -8.16
CA LYS A 333 -30.64 -9.84 -6.69
C LYS A 333 -29.88 -10.95 -5.96
N ARG A 334 -28.97 -11.64 -6.64
CA ARG A 334 -28.02 -12.57 -6.01
C ARG A 334 -26.86 -11.78 -5.42
N LYS A 335 -26.34 -12.23 -4.28
CA LYS A 335 -25.16 -11.62 -3.64
C LYS A 335 -23.95 -11.77 -4.56
N VAL A 336 -23.11 -10.74 -4.60
CA VAL A 336 -21.83 -10.74 -5.31
C VAL A 336 -20.74 -10.70 -4.25
N VAL A 337 -19.85 -11.68 -4.26
CA VAL A 337 -18.85 -11.87 -3.20
C VAL A 337 -17.45 -12.03 -3.78
N GLY A 338 -16.45 -11.76 -2.95
CA GLY A 338 -15.06 -12.04 -3.27
C GLY A 338 -14.36 -12.72 -2.10
N PHE A 339 -13.44 -13.64 -2.42
CA PHE A 339 -12.53 -14.26 -1.47
C PHE A 339 -11.17 -13.56 -1.56
N PHE A 340 -10.65 -13.15 -0.42
CA PHE A 340 -9.35 -12.51 -0.30
C PHE A 340 -8.57 -13.16 0.82
N ASN A 341 -7.36 -13.61 0.51
CA ASN A 341 -6.50 -14.34 1.42
C ASN A 341 -5.16 -13.62 1.51
N CYS A 342 -4.61 -13.50 2.71
CA CYS A 342 -3.28 -12.94 2.91
C CYS A 342 -2.47 -13.73 3.93
N THR A 343 -1.17 -13.80 3.70
CA THR A 343 -0.25 -14.60 4.52
C THR A 343 1.09 -13.92 4.68
N HIS A 344 1.81 -14.29 5.73
CA HIS A 344 3.22 -13.97 5.90
C HIS A 344 3.93 -15.29 6.21
N LEU A 345 4.79 -15.74 5.31
CA LEU A 345 5.50 -17.03 5.44
C LEU A 345 6.78 -16.92 6.29
N HIS A 346 7.39 -18.07 6.57
CA HIS A 346 8.66 -18.22 7.27
C HIS A 346 9.83 -17.54 6.55
N ALA A 347 10.54 -16.64 7.23
CA ALA A 347 11.52 -15.73 6.64
C ALA A 347 12.94 -16.29 6.41
N PRO A 348 13.54 -17.10 7.31
CA PRO A 348 14.91 -17.59 7.15
C PRO A 348 15.24 -18.23 5.80
N GLU A 349 16.33 -17.76 5.19
CA GLU A 349 16.93 -18.34 3.97
C GLU A 349 17.43 -19.77 4.24
N GLY A 350 17.47 -20.61 3.21
CA GLY A 350 17.82 -22.04 3.32
C GLY A 350 16.78 -22.94 4.00
N GLU A 351 15.67 -22.42 4.52
CA GLU A 351 14.59 -23.21 5.15
C GLU A 351 13.35 -23.40 4.24
N GLY A 352 13.55 -23.49 2.91
CA GLY A 352 12.48 -23.59 1.91
C GLY A 352 11.54 -24.79 2.03
N GLU A 353 11.96 -25.88 2.69
CA GLU A 353 11.07 -26.99 3.07
C GLU A 353 9.92 -26.53 3.98
N ILE A 354 10.21 -25.64 4.93
CA ILE A 354 9.21 -25.08 5.87
C ILE A 354 8.21 -24.21 5.10
N ARG A 355 8.70 -23.39 4.16
CA ARG A 355 7.83 -22.59 3.27
C ARG A 355 6.97 -23.48 2.38
N CYS A 356 7.50 -24.58 1.83
CA CYS A 356 6.71 -25.55 1.08
C CYS A 356 5.60 -26.21 1.91
N GLU A 357 5.88 -26.63 3.15
CA GLU A 357 4.85 -27.10 4.08
C GLU A 357 3.79 -26.03 4.36
N GLN A 358 4.19 -24.76 4.51
CA GLN A 358 3.27 -23.64 4.72
C GLN A 358 2.41 -23.36 3.48
N LEU A 359 2.96 -23.44 2.27
CA LEU A 359 2.20 -23.30 1.01
C LEU A 359 1.18 -24.45 0.83
N ASN A 360 1.51 -25.67 1.24
CA ASN A 360 0.57 -26.79 1.31
C ASN A 360 -0.58 -26.49 2.31
N MET A 361 -0.25 -25.98 3.50
CA MET A 361 -1.25 -25.56 4.49
C MET A 361 -2.13 -24.40 3.98
N VAL A 362 -1.54 -23.40 3.33
CA VAL A 362 -2.27 -22.26 2.73
C VAL A 362 -3.29 -22.75 1.72
N THR A 363 -2.86 -23.56 0.74
CA THR A 363 -3.75 -24.10 -0.30
C THR A 363 -4.92 -24.86 0.32
N LYS A 364 -4.64 -25.77 1.27
CA LYS A 364 -5.68 -26.52 1.99
C LYS A 364 -6.63 -25.62 2.78
N TRP A 365 -6.13 -24.66 3.56
CA TRP A 365 -6.96 -23.83 4.41
C TRP A 365 -7.84 -22.86 3.62
N ILE A 366 -7.37 -22.37 2.48
CA ILE A 366 -8.20 -21.59 1.54
C ILE A 366 -9.37 -22.44 1.04
N ASP A 367 -9.13 -23.68 0.62
CA ASP A 367 -10.17 -24.56 0.10
C ASP A 367 -11.16 -24.99 1.19
N ASP A 368 -10.67 -25.31 2.40
CA ASP A 368 -11.52 -25.59 3.56
C ASP A 368 -12.39 -24.35 3.90
N PHE A 369 -11.82 -23.14 3.87
CA PHE A 369 -12.55 -21.88 4.13
C PHE A 369 -13.61 -21.61 3.06
N GLN A 370 -13.30 -21.80 1.77
CA GLN A 370 -14.28 -21.63 0.69
C GLN A 370 -15.38 -22.69 0.74
N ALA A 371 -15.03 -23.96 1.01
CA ALA A 371 -16.02 -25.03 1.15
C ALA A 371 -17.01 -24.77 2.30
N ALA A 372 -16.53 -24.24 3.43
CA ALA A 372 -17.37 -23.91 4.58
C ALA A 372 -18.26 -22.66 4.36
N ASN A 373 -17.76 -21.65 3.63
CA ASN A 373 -18.39 -20.32 3.60
C ASN A 373 -19.08 -19.97 2.26
N ARG A 374 -18.97 -20.80 1.21
CA ARG A 374 -19.60 -20.54 -0.09
C ARG A 374 -21.08 -20.93 -0.10
N GLN A 375 -21.92 -20.02 -0.58
CA GLN A 375 -23.36 -20.22 -0.72
C GLN A 375 -23.73 -20.52 -2.19
N SER A 376 -24.84 -21.20 -2.45
CA SER A 376 -25.28 -21.54 -3.82
C SER A 376 -25.98 -20.37 -4.53
N ASP A 377 -26.50 -19.40 -3.77
CA ASP A 377 -27.23 -18.23 -4.25
C ASP A 377 -26.35 -17.01 -4.53
N GLU A 378 -25.02 -17.11 -4.42
CA GLU A 378 -24.07 -16.02 -4.67
C GLU A 378 -23.19 -16.22 -5.92
N ASP A 379 -22.61 -15.12 -6.41
CA ASP A 379 -21.64 -15.10 -7.50
C ASP A 379 -20.27 -14.60 -7.00
N VAL A 380 -19.27 -15.47 -7.09
CA VAL A 380 -17.87 -15.13 -6.77
C VAL A 380 -17.27 -14.36 -7.94
N VAL A 381 -16.83 -13.12 -7.72
CA VAL A 381 -16.20 -12.26 -8.74
C VAL A 381 -14.68 -12.19 -8.63
N PHE A 382 -14.12 -12.51 -7.47
CA PHE A 382 -12.68 -12.67 -7.33
C PHE A 382 -12.31 -13.69 -6.25
N ASP A 383 -11.19 -14.35 -6.50
CA ASP A 383 -10.38 -15.09 -5.55
C ASP A 383 -8.94 -14.56 -5.71
N VAL A 384 -8.31 -14.16 -4.60
CA VAL A 384 -6.99 -13.51 -4.54
C VAL A 384 -6.23 -14.03 -3.34
N LEU A 385 -4.93 -14.29 -3.51
CA LEU A 385 -3.98 -14.62 -2.45
C LEU A 385 -2.79 -13.66 -2.55
N CYS A 386 -2.36 -13.08 -1.44
CA CYS A 386 -1.22 -12.16 -1.42
C CYS A 386 -0.41 -12.20 -0.14
N GLY A 387 0.70 -11.48 -0.13
CA GLY A 387 1.50 -11.20 1.06
C GLY A 387 2.99 -11.43 0.83
N ASP A 388 3.73 -11.33 1.93
CA ASP A 388 5.17 -11.60 1.98
C ASP A 388 5.40 -13.12 2.10
N PHE A 389 5.92 -13.70 1.02
CA PHE A 389 6.16 -15.14 0.93
C PHE A 389 7.60 -15.50 1.34
N ASN A 390 8.49 -14.52 1.55
CA ASN A 390 9.90 -14.72 1.90
C ASN A 390 10.69 -15.72 1.01
N PHE A 391 10.24 -15.93 -0.23
CA PHE A 391 10.98 -16.65 -1.26
C PHE A 391 10.78 -15.94 -2.60
N ASP A 392 11.79 -15.89 -3.45
CA ASP A 392 11.71 -15.24 -4.74
C ASP A 392 11.66 -16.23 -5.92
N ASN A 393 11.35 -15.71 -7.11
CA ASN A 393 11.22 -16.51 -8.33
C ASN A 393 12.46 -16.42 -9.23
N CYS A 394 13.66 -16.29 -8.66
CA CYS A 394 14.93 -16.28 -9.40
C CYS A 394 16.16 -16.88 -8.69
N SER A 395 16.14 -17.04 -7.37
CA SER A 395 17.21 -17.62 -6.55
C SER A 395 17.24 -19.15 -6.67
N PRO A 396 18.42 -19.79 -6.77
CA PRO A 396 18.53 -21.25 -6.68
C PRO A 396 18.12 -21.81 -5.30
N ASP A 397 18.23 -21.02 -4.22
CA ASP A 397 17.83 -21.43 -2.86
C ASP A 397 16.32 -21.72 -2.77
N ASP A 398 15.51 -20.82 -3.33
CA ASP A 398 14.03 -20.87 -3.32
C ASP A 398 13.43 -21.84 -4.37
N SER A 399 14.25 -22.75 -4.92
CA SER A 399 13.87 -23.55 -6.09
C SER A 399 12.85 -24.66 -5.82
N LEU A 400 12.51 -24.94 -4.55
CA LEU A 400 11.43 -25.85 -4.17
C LEU A 400 10.08 -25.12 -4.22
N GLU A 401 10.01 -23.96 -3.59
CA GLU A 401 8.85 -23.07 -3.50
C GLU A 401 8.45 -22.56 -4.88
N GLN A 402 9.43 -22.20 -5.70
CA GLN A 402 9.22 -21.87 -7.12
C GLN A 402 8.47 -22.96 -7.89
N LYS A 403 8.63 -24.23 -7.53
CA LYS A 403 7.99 -25.39 -8.18
C LYS A 403 6.74 -25.88 -7.44
N HIS A 404 6.28 -25.17 -6.40
CA HIS A 404 5.12 -25.55 -5.62
C HIS A 404 3.82 -25.49 -6.44
N SER A 405 2.92 -26.46 -6.22
CA SER A 405 1.67 -26.62 -6.98
C SER A 405 0.67 -25.47 -6.78
N LEU A 406 0.85 -24.61 -5.78
CA LEU A 406 0.06 -23.38 -5.62
C LEU A 406 -0.01 -22.58 -6.93
N PHE A 407 1.09 -22.52 -7.69
CA PHE A 407 1.16 -21.78 -8.96
C PHE A 407 0.41 -22.44 -10.12
N GLU A 408 -0.15 -23.64 -9.94
CA GLU A 408 -1.07 -24.28 -10.89
C GLU A 408 -2.52 -23.78 -10.69
N ASP A 409 -2.91 -23.51 -9.44
CA ASP A 409 -4.23 -22.98 -9.06
C ASP A 409 -4.30 -21.44 -9.03
N TYR A 410 -3.23 -20.80 -8.57
CA TYR A 410 -3.10 -19.36 -8.39
C TYR A 410 -2.10 -18.78 -9.39
N ILE A 411 -2.64 -18.01 -10.34
CA ILE A 411 -1.88 -17.35 -11.41
C ILE A 411 -1.13 -16.15 -10.83
N ASP A 412 0.18 -16.14 -11.01
CA ASP A 412 1.06 -14.99 -10.78
C ASP A 412 1.16 -14.13 -12.07
N PRO A 413 0.72 -12.86 -12.06
CA PRO A 413 0.87 -11.96 -13.21
C PRO A 413 2.33 -11.73 -13.65
N CYS A 414 3.29 -11.78 -12.72
CA CYS A 414 4.71 -11.48 -12.93
C CYS A 414 5.52 -12.69 -13.44
N ARG A 415 5.09 -13.91 -13.12
CA ARG A 415 5.79 -15.17 -13.41
C ARG A 415 5.70 -15.57 -14.89
N ALA A 416 6.83 -15.98 -15.47
CA ALA A 416 6.90 -16.69 -16.75
C ALA A 416 7.00 -18.22 -16.54
N GLY A 417 7.68 -18.65 -15.48
CA GLY A 417 7.83 -20.05 -15.06
C GLY A 417 8.49 -20.16 -13.68
N PRO A 418 8.73 -21.37 -13.16
CA PRO A 418 9.49 -21.58 -11.94
C PRO A 418 10.93 -21.09 -12.14
N GLY A 419 11.38 -20.14 -11.29
CA GLY A 419 12.70 -19.51 -11.42
C GLY A 419 12.82 -18.53 -12.61
N GLN A 420 11.69 -18.18 -13.25
CA GLN A 420 11.65 -17.34 -14.44
C GLN A 420 10.59 -16.23 -14.31
N GLU A 421 11.06 -14.99 -14.23
CA GLU A 421 10.24 -13.78 -14.20
C GLU A 421 9.96 -13.24 -15.60
N LYS A 422 8.87 -12.49 -15.77
CA LYS A 422 8.64 -11.74 -17.01
C LYS A 422 9.63 -10.57 -17.13
N PRO A 423 9.99 -10.14 -18.36
CA PRO A 423 11.07 -9.16 -18.57
C PRO A 423 10.88 -7.77 -17.95
N TRP A 424 9.67 -7.45 -17.49
CA TRP A 424 9.31 -6.17 -16.87
C TRP A 424 9.30 -6.18 -15.34
N VAL A 425 9.44 -7.35 -14.71
CA VAL A 425 9.38 -7.50 -13.26
C VAL A 425 10.60 -6.84 -12.62
N ILE A 426 10.43 -6.36 -11.38
CA ILE A 426 11.51 -5.91 -10.50
C ILE A 426 11.34 -6.59 -9.14
N GLY A 427 12.45 -6.75 -8.41
CA GLY A 427 12.40 -7.19 -7.02
C GLY A 427 11.67 -6.22 -6.11
N THR A 428 11.28 -6.71 -4.93
CA THR A 428 10.49 -5.99 -3.92
C THR A 428 11.21 -5.88 -2.58
N LEU A 429 12.24 -6.70 -2.35
CA LEU A 429 13.13 -6.56 -1.20
C LEU A 429 14.18 -5.47 -1.49
N LEU A 430 14.17 -4.39 -0.68
CA LEU A 430 15.17 -3.34 -0.73
C LEU A 430 16.41 -3.72 0.09
N GLU A 431 17.57 -3.34 -0.41
CA GLU A 431 18.85 -3.63 0.24
C GLU A 431 19.02 -2.75 1.49
N GLN A 432 18.80 -3.33 2.68
CA GLN A 432 18.62 -2.58 3.94
C GLN A 432 19.71 -1.54 4.27
N PRO A 433 21.02 -1.78 4.03
CA PRO A 433 22.05 -0.77 4.25
C PRO A 433 21.88 0.52 3.45
N THR A 434 21.18 0.47 2.31
CA THR A 434 21.03 1.58 1.34
C THR A 434 19.80 2.45 1.57
N LEU A 435 18.90 2.08 2.50
CA LEU A 435 17.57 2.69 2.69
C LEU A 435 17.56 4.22 2.94
N TYR A 436 18.69 4.81 3.32
CA TYR A 436 18.83 6.23 3.62
C TYR A 436 19.62 7.02 2.56
N GLU A 437 20.02 6.37 1.45
CA GLU A 437 20.71 7.04 0.33
C GLU A 437 19.75 7.95 -0.46
N GLU A 438 20.30 9.02 -1.06
CA GLU A 438 19.51 10.04 -1.76
C GLU A 438 18.68 9.41 -2.90
N GLU A 439 19.24 8.40 -3.55
CA GLU A 439 18.66 7.58 -4.63
C GLU A 439 17.34 6.90 -4.26
N VAL A 440 17.05 6.68 -2.97
CA VAL A 440 15.87 5.91 -2.51
C VAL A 440 15.04 6.61 -1.42
N ILE A 441 15.57 7.64 -0.77
CA ILE A 441 14.91 8.32 0.38
C ILE A 441 13.58 9.04 0.03
N THR A 442 13.31 9.31 -1.25
CA THR A 442 12.01 9.84 -1.71
C THR A 442 11.36 8.92 -2.74
N PRO A 443 10.01 8.89 -2.84
CA PRO A 443 9.34 8.02 -3.80
C PRO A 443 9.71 8.31 -5.27
N GLU A 444 9.91 9.58 -5.64
CA GLU A 444 10.34 9.99 -6.97
C GLU A 444 11.81 9.68 -7.25
N ASN A 445 12.65 9.57 -6.22
CA ASN A 445 14.03 9.12 -6.37
C ASN A 445 14.03 7.59 -6.56
N LEU A 446 13.34 6.87 -5.66
CA LEU A 446 13.18 5.42 -5.73
C LEU A 446 12.60 4.96 -7.08
N GLN A 447 11.56 5.62 -7.61
CA GLN A 447 11.03 5.32 -8.96
C GLN A 447 12.14 5.41 -10.03
N ARG A 448 12.87 6.54 -10.09
CA ARG A 448 13.92 6.78 -11.09
C ARG A 448 15.12 5.81 -10.94
N THR A 449 15.36 5.35 -9.72
CA THR A 449 16.36 4.34 -9.38
C THR A 449 15.89 2.96 -9.88
N LEU A 450 14.67 2.54 -9.57
CA LEU A 450 14.13 1.24 -9.95
C LEU A 450 13.86 1.09 -11.47
N GLU A 451 13.56 2.17 -12.18
CA GLU A 451 13.47 2.18 -13.65
C GLU A 451 14.81 1.85 -14.36
N ARG A 452 15.96 1.95 -13.67
CA ARG A 452 17.30 1.78 -14.25
C ARG A 452 17.96 0.51 -13.72
N GLU A 453 18.13 -0.51 -14.58
CA GLU A 453 18.71 -1.81 -14.18
C GLU A 453 20.07 -1.70 -13.45
N VAL A 454 20.96 -0.83 -13.93
CA VAL A 454 22.27 -0.60 -13.31
C VAL A 454 22.13 -0.08 -11.87
N MET A 455 21.11 0.73 -11.60
CA MET A 455 20.85 1.22 -10.25
C MET A 455 20.15 0.13 -9.42
N ARG A 456 19.15 -0.58 -9.97
CA ARG A 456 18.47 -1.70 -9.28
C ARG A 456 19.44 -2.68 -8.61
N LYS A 457 20.54 -3.02 -9.29
CA LYS A 457 21.61 -3.91 -8.78
C LYS A 457 22.27 -3.47 -7.47
N HIS A 458 22.09 -2.21 -7.06
CA HIS A 458 22.64 -1.65 -5.83
C HIS A 458 21.59 -1.51 -4.71
N PHE A 459 20.30 -1.37 -5.06
CA PHE A 459 19.23 -0.97 -4.13
C PHE A 459 18.15 -2.05 -3.91
N ILE A 460 18.09 -3.07 -4.78
CA ILE A 460 17.25 -4.25 -4.60
C ILE A 460 18.17 -5.41 -4.22
N SER A 461 17.75 -6.23 -3.26
CA SER A 461 18.60 -7.35 -2.81
C SER A 461 18.84 -8.36 -3.95
N PRO A 462 20.07 -8.87 -4.09
CA PRO A 462 20.44 -9.82 -5.12
C PRO A 462 19.93 -11.24 -4.80
N PRO A 463 19.81 -12.14 -5.78
CA PRO A 463 19.40 -13.53 -5.54
C PRO A 463 20.35 -14.29 -4.61
N VAL A 464 19.78 -15.20 -3.82
CA VAL A 464 20.50 -16.00 -2.82
C VAL A 464 21.17 -17.20 -3.50
N ALA A 465 22.48 -17.32 -3.33
CA ALA A 465 23.25 -18.44 -3.84
C ALA A 465 23.19 -19.65 -2.88
N VAL A 466 23.05 -20.86 -3.42
CA VAL A 466 23.24 -22.09 -2.66
C VAL A 466 24.74 -22.37 -2.51
N PRO A 467 25.23 -22.82 -1.33
CA PRO A 467 26.61 -23.24 -1.15
C PRO A 467 27.08 -24.23 -2.23
N ASP A 468 28.34 -24.11 -2.64
CA ASP A 468 28.99 -24.91 -3.69
C ASP A 468 28.34 -24.86 -5.09
N CYS A 469 27.31 -24.03 -5.30
CA CYS A 469 26.65 -23.82 -6.59
C CYS A 469 26.97 -22.42 -7.17
N PRO A 470 27.54 -22.32 -8.39
CA PRO A 470 27.75 -21.02 -9.03
C PRO A 470 26.42 -20.30 -9.33
N LEU A 471 26.22 -19.10 -8.79
CA LEU A 471 25.07 -18.26 -9.10
C LEU A 471 25.21 -17.65 -10.50
N VAL A 472 24.61 -18.29 -11.50
CA VAL A 472 24.52 -17.76 -12.87
C VAL A 472 23.24 -16.92 -12.99
N TYR A 473 23.35 -15.62 -12.66
CA TYR A 473 22.21 -14.70 -12.72
C TYR A 473 22.57 -13.29 -13.23
N PRO A 474 21.75 -12.68 -14.12
CA PRO A 474 20.67 -13.32 -14.88
C PRO A 474 21.24 -14.27 -15.95
N GLU A 475 20.40 -15.10 -16.56
CA GLU A 475 20.82 -15.86 -17.75
C GLU A 475 21.28 -14.90 -18.89
N PRO A 476 22.21 -15.31 -19.76
CA PRO A 476 22.69 -14.46 -20.85
C PRO A 476 21.55 -13.93 -21.74
N GLY A 477 21.35 -12.61 -21.71
CA GLY A 477 20.30 -11.91 -22.47
C GLY A 477 19.00 -11.64 -21.70
N GLN A 478 18.87 -12.12 -20.46
CA GLN A 478 17.74 -11.78 -19.58
C GLN A 478 18.05 -10.52 -18.75
N PRO A 479 17.03 -9.72 -18.39
CA PRO A 479 17.21 -8.55 -17.54
C PRO A 479 17.47 -8.95 -16.08
N TRP A 480 18.24 -8.14 -15.35
CA TRP A 480 18.36 -8.28 -13.91
C TRP A 480 17.10 -7.73 -13.21
N VAL A 481 16.46 -8.57 -12.40
CA VAL A 481 15.20 -8.30 -11.69
C VAL A 481 15.46 -8.01 -10.20
N GLY A 482 16.23 -8.87 -9.53
CA GLY A 482 16.41 -8.88 -8.07
C GLY A 482 15.28 -9.62 -7.33
N ARG A 483 15.39 -9.77 -6.01
CA ARG A 483 14.45 -10.63 -5.24
C ARG A 483 13.06 -10.03 -5.13
N ARG A 484 12.06 -10.68 -5.73
CA ARG A 484 10.62 -10.40 -5.53
C ARG A 484 10.05 -11.44 -4.57
N ILE A 485 9.83 -11.04 -3.32
CA ILE A 485 9.29 -11.91 -2.25
C ILE A 485 7.83 -11.61 -1.92
N ASP A 486 7.30 -10.48 -2.39
CA ASP A 486 5.92 -10.05 -2.22
C ASP A 486 5.09 -10.48 -3.45
N TYR A 487 3.97 -11.18 -3.21
CA TYR A 487 3.12 -11.74 -4.28
C TYR A 487 1.69 -11.20 -4.19
N VAL A 488 1.05 -11.03 -5.35
CA VAL A 488 -0.42 -10.92 -5.46
C VAL A 488 -0.88 -11.81 -6.60
N LEU A 489 -1.48 -12.93 -6.22
CA LEU A 489 -1.90 -14.03 -7.07
C LEU A 489 -3.43 -14.06 -7.22
N TYR A 490 -3.93 -14.72 -8.26
CA TYR A 490 -5.38 -14.90 -8.41
C TYR A 490 -5.77 -16.25 -8.98
N ARG A 491 -6.91 -16.75 -8.53
CA ARG A 491 -7.50 -18.02 -9.00
C ARG A 491 -8.73 -17.75 -9.86
N GLU A 492 -8.83 -18.41 -11.00
CA GLU A 492 -9.98 -18.32 -11.91
C GLU A 492 -10.97 -19.49 -11.73
N SER A 493 -10.49 -20.67 -11.33
CA SER A 493 -11.29 -21.90 -11.22
C SER A 493 -12.48 -21.79 -10.25
N THR A 494 -12.37 -20.93 -9.23
CA THR A 494 -13.40 -20.68 -8.21
C THR A 494 -14.36 -19.55 -8.54
N ILE A 495 -14.09 -18.75 -9.58
CA ILE A 495 -14.91 -17.61 -10.00
C ILE A 495 -16.20 -18.09 -10.71
N ALA A 496 -17.27 -17.30 -10.67
CA ALA A 496 -18.53 -17.67 -11.33
C ALA A 496 -18.33 -17.87 -12.85
N LYS A 497 -18.92 -18.92 -13.44
CA LYS A 497 -18.69 -19.32 -14.85
C LYS A 497 -18.99 -18.26 -15.92
N HIS A 498 -19.76 -17.24 -15.58
CA HIS A 498 -20.09 -16.10 -16.46
C HIS A 498 -19.16 -14.89 -16.27
N CYS A 499 -18.28 -14.95 -15.27
CA CYS A 499 -17.25 -13.97 -14.95
C CYS A 499 -15.92 -14.37 -15.59
N ARG A 500 -15.28 -13.44 -16.29
CA ARG A 500 -13.90 -13.57 -16.79
C ARG A 500 -12.98 -12.56 -16.12
N THR A 501 -11.84 -13.01 -15.60
CA THR A 501 -10.78 -12.13 -15.08
C THR A 501 -9.99 -11.52 -16.24
N VAL A 502 -9.61 -10.25 -16.09
CA VAL A 502 -8.64 -9.57 -16.94
C VAL A 502 -7.79 -8.66 -16.04
N CYS A 503 -6.47 -8.71 -16.21
CA CYS A 503 -5.55 -7.75 -15.58
C CYS A 503 -5.58 -6.43 -16.38
N VAL A 504 -5.72 -5.28 -15.73
CA VAL A 504 -5.74 -3.96 -16.41
C VAL A 504 -4.88 -2.93 -15.68
N PRO A 505 -4.43 -1.84 -16.33
CA PRO A 505 -3.57 -0.87 -15.69
C PRO A 505 -4.37 0.00 -14.74
N MET A 506 -3.71 0.46 -13.68
CA MET A 506 -4.27 1.41 -12.73
C MET A 506 -4.60 2.77 -13.36
N SER A 507 -3.94 3.14 -14.46
CA SER A 507 -4.08 4.43 -15.15
C SER A 507 -5.32 4.59 -16.05
N LEU A 508 -5.97 3.51 -16.49
CA LEU A 508 -7.14 3.60 -17.39
C LEU A 508 -8.46 3.81 -16.61
N PRO A 509 -9.32 4.79 -16.97
CA PRO A 509 -10.66 4.90 -16.41
C PRO A 509 -11.63 3.90 -17.07
N PHE A 510 -12.61 3.41 -16.30
CA PHE A 510 -13.74 2.70 -16.89
C PHE A 510 -14.76 3.71 -17.45
N SER A 511 -15.14 3.59 -18.71
CA SER A 511 -16.17 4.45 -19.31
C SER A 511 -17.55 3.81 -19.16
N SER A 512 -18.47 4.53 -18.52
CA SER A 512 -19.90 4.18 -18.45
C SER A 512 -20.75 4.86 -19.52
N SER A 513 -20.16 5.60 -20.47
CA SER A 513 -20.89 6.38 -21.48
C SER A 513 -20.74 5.81 -22.90
N GLN A 514 -21.67 4.94 -23.29
CA GLN A 514 -22.12 4.84 -24.68
C GLN A 514 -23.62 5.12 -24.72
N SER A 515 -23.99 6.25 -25.32
CA SER A 515 -25.36 6.66 -25.57
C SER A 515 -25.98 5.85 -26.72
N SER A 516 -27.27 5.62 -26.61
CA SER A 516 -28.11 4.76 -27.44
C SER A 516 -28.28 5.16 -28.92
N SER A 517 -28.34 4.16 -29.81
CA SER A 517 -29.10 4.24 -31.08
C SER A 517 -29.52 2.86 -31.65
N SER A 518 -30.56 2.26 -31.05
CA SER A 518 -31.67 1.48 -31.68
C SER A 518 -31.32 0.25 -32.60
N PRO A 519 -32.30 -0.57 -33.11
CA PRO A 519 -32.45 -1.92 -32.54
C PRO A 519 -32.69 -3.11 -33.52
N SER A 520 -32.10 -4.29 -33.25
CA SER A 520 -32.73 -5.62 -33.50
C SER A 520 -31.93 -6.77 -32.83
N PRO A 521 -32.57 -7.90 -32.46
CA PRO A 521 -31.95 -8.95 -31.61
C PRO A 521 -31.23 -10.05 -32.42
N PRO A 522 -30.26 -10.74 -31.80
CA PRO A 522 -30.61 -12.06 -31.25
C PRO A 522 -29.96 -12.41 -29.88
N LEU A 523 -30.65 -13.30 -29.15
CA LEU A 523 -30.19 -14.20 -28.07
C LEU A 523 -29.27 -13.65 -26.93
N PRO A 524 -29.68 -13.73 -25.65
CA PRO A 524 -28.92 -13.15 -24.54
C PRO A 524 -27.75 -14.04 -24.08
N THR A 525 -26.56 -13.84 -24.63
CA THR A 525 -25.31 -14.30 -24.00
C THR A 525 -24.94 -13.32 -22.88
N ILE A 526 -25.15 -13.74 -21.62
CA ILE A 526 -24.77 -12.93 -20.45
C ILE A 526 -23.25 -13.00 -20.26
N SER A 527 -22.53 -11.98 -20.73
CA SER A 527 -21.13 -11.72 -20.38
C SER A 527 -21.08 -10.74 -19.22
N LEU A 528 -20.43 -11.14 -18.13
CA LEU A 528 -20.07 -10.29 -17.00
C LEU A 528 -18.54 -10.30 -16.92
N ASN A 529 -17.85 -9.20 -17.17
CA ASN A 529 -16.38 -9.23 -17.16
C ASN A 529 -15.86 -8.53 -15.90
N GLY A 530 -15.44 -9.33 -14.92
CA GLY A 530 -14.89 -8.89 -13.64
C GLY A 530 -13.39 -8.65 -13.77
N VAL A 531 -13.00 -7.38 -13.81
CA VAL A 531 -11.63 -6.95 -14.07
C VAL A 531 -10.89 -6.75 -12.74
N LYS A 532 -9.60 -7.08 -12.68
CA LYS A 532 -8.78 -6.95 -11.46
C LYS A 532 -7.49 -6.18 -11.73
N ARG A 533 -6.97 -5.49 -10.72
CA ARG A 533 -5.74 -4.68 -10.77
C ARG A 533 -4.82 -5.07 -9.63
N TYR A 534 -3.55 -5.24 -9.96
CA TYR A 534 -2.52 -5.73 -9.06
C TYR A 534 -1.49 -4.63 -8.85
N PHE A 535 -1.05 -4.45 -7.60
CA PHE A 535 0.05 -3.58 -7.25
C PHE A 535 0.81 -4.20 -6.08
N VAL A 536 2.13 -4.24 -6.21
CA VAL A 536 3.05 -4.71 -5.19
C VAL A 536 3.98 -3.56 -4.89
N THR A 537 4.04 -3.11 -3.64
CA THR A 537 5.07 -2.18 -3.19
C THR A 537 6.26 -2.98 -2.66
N PRO A 538 7.51 -2.52 -2.89
CA PRO A 538 8.62 -2.97 -2.07
C PRO A 538 8.39 -2.64 -0.59
N GLN A 539 9.11 -3.30 0.33
CA GLN A 539 9.04 -3.04 1.77
C GLN A 539 9.04 -1.54 2.09
N ILE A 540 7.98 -1.07 2.76
CA ILE A 540 7.75 0.36 3.00
C ILE A 540 8.30 0.74 4.37
N ASN A 541 9.50 1.29 4.35
CA ASN A 541 10.22 1.74 5.54
C ASN A 541 9.88 3.18 5.97
#